data_AF-A0A349VYM5-F1
#
_entry.id   AF-A0A349VYM5-F1
#
_cell.length_a   1.000
_cell.length_b   1.000
_cell.length_c   1.000
_cell.angle_alpha   90.00
_cell.angle_beta   90.00
_cell.angle_gamma   90.00
#
_symmetry.space_group_name_H-M   'P 1'
#
loop_
_entity.id
_entity.type
_entity.pdbx_description
1 polymer ?
#
loop_
_entity_poly.entity_id
_entity_poly.type
_entity_poly.pdbx_seq_one_letter_code
_entity_poly.pdbx_strand_id
1 'polypeptide(L)'
;LVAAALGPYRPIGVSASSNNRLFVSFPKQAKNYQYALTEIINGKPVPYPNEEWNLEGKENSHFVNVQDIFVDTEDNLWVLDSKPSAAGSIFGKDEKSNQGQFKLLKI
;
A
#
# COMPACT_ATOMS: atom_id res chain seq x y z
N LEU A 1 -20.04 -13.54 8.19
CA LEU A 1 -19.05 -12.80 9.00
C LEU A 1 -18.35 -11.81 8.08
N VAL A 2 -18.21 -10.54 8.45
CA VAL A 2 -17.47 -9.53 7.68
C VAL A 2 -16.18 -9.24 8.45
N ALA A 3 -15.02 -9.34 7.80
CA ALA A 3 -13.73 -9.14 8.45
C ALA A 3 -13.48 -7.65 8.79
N ALA A 4 -13.82 -6.74 7.88
CA ALA A 4 -13.79 -5.29 8.09
C ALA A 4 -14.74 -4.58 7.12
N ALA A 5 -15.23 -3.41 7.52
CA ALA A 5 -15.90 -2.47 6.63
C ALA A 5 -14.95 -1.29 6.37
N LEU A 6 -14.61 -1.07 5.09
CA LEU A 6 -13.59 -0.09 4.68
C LEU A 6 -14.19 1.22 4.15
N GLY A 7 -15.50 1.44 4.32
CA GLY A 7 -16.15 2.70 3.96
C GLY A 7 -15.88 3.14 2.51
N PRO A 8 -15.49 4.40 2.27
CA PRO A 8 -15.29 4.95 0.93
C PRO A 8 -13.88 4.68 0.35
N TYR A 9 -13.01 4.00 1.10
CA TYR A 9 -11.64 3.70 0.69
C TYR A 9 -11.63 2.55 -0.32
N ARG A 10 -10.64 2.55 -1.21
CA ARG A 10 -10.54 1.59 -2.32
C ARG A 10 -9.38 0.62 -2.10
N PRO A 11 -9.59 -0.51 -1.40
CA PRO A 11 -8.54 -1.50 -1.23
C PRO A 11 -8.28 -2.22 -2.56
N ILE A 12 -7.04 -2.66 -2.78
CA ILE A 12 -6.67 -3.43 -3.98
C ILE A 12 -5.97 -4.75 -3.67
N GLY A 13 -5.40 -4.90 -2.47
CA GLY A 13 -4.73 -6.11 -2.03
C GLY A 13 -5.21 -6.54 -0.66
N VAL A 14 -5.27 -7.84 -0.45
CA VAL A 14 -5.53 -8.47 0.84
C VAL A 14 -4.60 -9.66 1.00
N SER A 15 -3.96 -9.77 2.16
CA SER A 15 -3.14 -10.94 2.48
C SER A 15 -3.32 -11.30 3.95
N ALA A 16 -3.24 -12.60 4.24
CA ALA A 16 -3.36 -13.12 5.60
C ALA A 16 -2.10 -13.92 5.98
N SER A 17 -1.68 -13.79 7.23
CA SER A 17 -0.61 -14.61 7.81
C SER A 17 -1.15 -15.91 8.41
N SER A 18 -0.24 -16.83 8.73
CA SER A 18 -0.55 -18.11 9.37
C SER A 18 -1.19 -17.94 10.76
N ASN A 19 -0.93 -16.82 11.43
CA ASN A 19 -1.52 -16.44 12.72
C ASN A 19 -2.76 -15.54 12.62
N ASN A 20 -3.47 -15.56 11.47
CA ASN A 20 -4.73 -14.85 11.22
C ASN A 20 -4.64 -13.31 11.31
N ARG A 21 -3.47 -12.71 11.09
CA ARG A 21 -3.37 -11.27 10.85
C ARG A 21 -3.79 -10.99 9.42
N LEU A 22 -4.60 -9.96 9.23
CA LEU A 22 -5.15 -9.60 7.93
C LEU A 22 -4.61 -8.23 7.53
N PHE A 23 -3.94 -8.16 6.39
CA PHE A 23 -3.39 -6.92 5.85
C PHE A 23 -4.17 -6.50 4.61
N VAL A 24 -4.36 -5.19 4.46
CA VAL A 24 -5.08 -4.58 3.34
C VAL A 24 -4.28 -3.39 2.81
N SER A 25 -4.07 -3.37 1.50
CA SER A 25 -3.37 -2.28 0.81
C SER A 25 -4.33 -1.39 0.02
N PHE A 26 -3.95 -0.12 -0.07
CA PHE A 26 -4.68 0.93 -0.79
C PHE A 26 -3.67 1.69 -1.67
N PRO A 27 -3.94 1.80 -2.99
CA PRO A 27 -3.11 2.65 -3.83
C PRO A 27 -3.36 4.11 -3.46
N LYS A 28 -2.39 4.98 -3.75
CA LYS A 28 -2.55 6.41 -3.59
C LYS A 28 -3.73 6.87 -4.45
N GLN A 29 -4.67 7.59 -3.82
CA GLN A 29 -5.84 8.18 -4.49
C GLN A 29 -5.90 9.67 -4.18
N ALA A 30 -6.42 10.47 -5.11
CA ALA A 30 -6.61 11.91 -4.90
C ALA A 30 -7.74 12.24 -3.91
N LYS A 31 -8.68 11.30 -3.69
CA LYS A 31 -9.80 11.42 -2.76
C LYS A 31 -9.96 10.13 -1.98
N ASN A 32 -10.45 10.21 -0.74
CA ASN A 32 -10.67 9.07 0.14
C ASN A 32 -9.42 8.19 0.26
N TYR A 33 -8.32 8.80 0.69
CA TYR A 33 -7.05 8.14 0.95
C TYR A 33 -6.61 8.48 2.37
N GLN A 34 -6.22 7.47 3.14
CA GLN A 34 -5.78 7.64 4.53
C GLN A 34 -4.48 6.90 4.80
N TYR A 35 -4.43 5.60 4.50
CA TYR A 35 -3.24 4.76 4.69
C TYR A 35 -2.98 3.95 3.42
N ALA A 36 -1.71 3.70 3.11
CA ALA A 36 -1.29 2.84 2.01
C ALA A 36 -1.41 1.36 2.39
N LEU A 37 -1.13 1.04 3.65
CA LEU A 37 -1.10 -0.32 4.17
C LEU A 37 -1.64 -0.35 5.59
N THR A 38 -2.52 -1.31 5.85
CA THR A 38 -3.16 -1.47 7.17
C THR A 38 -3.18 -2.93 7.58
N GLU A 39 -3.11 -3.16 8.89
CA GLU A 39 -3.55 -4.40 9.52
C GLU A 39 -4.99 -4.21 10.02
N ILE A 40 -5.82 -5.23 9.86
CA ILE A 40 -7.18 -5.25 10.39
C ILE A 40 -7.14 -5.80 11.81
N ILE A 41 -7.33 -4.92 12.79
CA ILE A 41 -7.36 -5.26 14.21
C ILE A 41 -8.77 -4.97 14.73
N ASN A 42 -9.44 -6.01 15.25
CA ASN A 42 -10.82 -5.93 15.73
C ASN A 42 -11.79 -5.31 14.70
N GLY A 43 -11.61 -5.69 13.43
CA GLY A 43 -12.41 -5.20 12.30
C GLY A 43 -12.15 -3.77 11.86
N LYS A 44 -11.09 -3.13 12.39
CA LYS A 44 -10.70 -1.75 12.05
C LYS A 44 -9.34 -1.72 11.35
N PRO A 45 -9.17 -0.89 10.31
CA PRO A 45 -7.87 -0.67 9.70
C PRO A 45 -6.96 0.14 10.62
N VAL A 46 -5.79 -0.40 10.91
CA VAL A 46 -4.71 0.24 11.70
C VAL A 46 -3.48 0.37 10.78
N PRO A 47 -2.82 1.53 10.68
CA PRO A 47 -1.68 1.70 9.77
C PRO A 47 -0.54 0.74 10.12
N TYR A 48 0.02 0.09 9.11
CA TYR A 48 1.13 -0.85 9.25
C TYR A 48 2.32 -0.41 8.38
N PRO A 49 3.59 -0.57 8.84
CA PRO A 49 3.99 -1.05 10.17
C PRO A 49 3.69 -0.05 11.28
N ASN A 50 3.49 1.22 10.92
CA ASN A 50 3.09 2.30 11.81
C ASN A 50 2.53 3.47 10.99
N GLU A 51 2.10 4.52 11.68
CA GLU A 51 1.55 5.72 11.06
C GLU A 51 2.59 6.46 10.19
N GLU A 52 3.85 6.58 10.66
CA GLU A 52 4.92 7.29 9.95
C GLU A 52 5.11 6.77 8.52
N TRP A 53 5.18 5.45 8.33
CA TRP A 53 5.30 4.85 6.99
C TRP A 53 4.17 5.23 6.02
N ASN A 54 2.99 5.55 6.55
CA ASN A 54 1.81 5.91 5.77
C ASN A 54 1.67 7.42 5.52
N LEU A 55 2.58 8.24 6.08
CA LEU A 55 2.67 9.67 5.78
C LEU A 55 3.44 9.94 4.48
N GLU A 56 3.42 11.20 4.03
CA GLU A 56 4.26 11.62 2.92
C GLU A 56 5.68 11.86 3.41
N GLY A 57 6.65 11.25 2.73
CA GLY A 57 8.05 11.39 3.10
C GLY A 57 9.01 10.80 2.08
N LYS A 58 10.22 10.49 2.54
CA LYS A 58 11.27 9.94 1.68
C LYS A 58 10.92 8.51 1.27
N GLU A 59 11.18 8.20 0.01
CA GLU A 59 10.82 6.93 -0.62
C GLU A 59 11.47 5.71 0.04
N ASN A 60 12.57 5.86 0.77
CA ASN A 60 13.22 4.75 1.47
C ASN A 60 12.62 4.45 2.86
N SER A 61 11.74 5.32 3.38
CA SER A 61 11.16 5.19 4.72
C SER A 61 9.65 5.41 4.77
N HIS A 62 9.01 5.61 3.62
CA HIS A 62 7.57 5.86 3.49
C HIS A 62 7.01 5.13 2.27
N PHE A 63 5.70 4.89 2.26
CA PHE A 63 5.00 4.42 1.09
C PHE A 63 4.74 5.53 0.08
N VAL A 64 4.84 5.20 -1.20
CA VAL A 64 4.55 6.14 -2.30
C VAL A 64 3.17 5.84 -2.90
N ASN A 65 3.01 4.63 -3.41
CA ASN A 65 1.79 4.11 -4.02
C ASN A 65 1.87 2.57 -4.04
N VAL A 66 1.39 1.97 -2.95
CA VAL A 66 1.36 0.51 -2.76
C VAL A 66 0.40 -0.13 -3.76
N GLN A 67 0.90 -1.06 -4.55
CA GLN A 67 0.19 -1.72 -5.64
C GLN A 67 -0.25 -3.13 -5.30
N ASP A 68 0.53 -3.85 -4.48
CA ASP A 68 0.22 -5.22 -4.09
C ASP A 68 0.93 -5.60 -2.78
N ILE A 69 0.39 -6.62 -2.11
CA ILE A 69 0.94 -7.18 -0.88
C ILE A 69 0.85 -8.70 -0.89
N PHE A 70 1.83 -9.35 -0.26
CA PHE A 70 1.87 -10.80 -0.15
C PHE A 70 2.52 -11.22 1.17
N VAL A 71 1.88 -12.10 1.92
CA VAL A 71 2.51 -12.75 3.07
C VAL A 71 3.08 -14.08 2.60
N ASP A 72 4.39 -14.28 2.78
CA ASP A 72 5.06 -15.51 2.40
C ASP A 72 4.88 -16.64 3.43
N THR A 73 5.46 -17.81 3.15
CA THR A 73 5.37 -19.00 4.01
C THR A 73 6.10 -18.86 5.34
N GLU A 74 6.91 -17.82 5.52
CA GLU A 74 7.62 -17.50 6.77
C GLU A 74 6.92 -16.34 7.52
N ASP A 75 5.70 -15.98 7.13
CA ASP A 75 4.93 -14.85 7.67
C ASP A 75 5.58 -13.46 7.46
N ASN A 76 6.47 -13.32 6.48
CA ASN A 76 6.98 -12.01 6.10
C ASN A 76 5.99 -11.30 5.18
N LEU A 77 5.72 -10.02 5.45
CA LEU A 77 4.89 -9.19 4.59
C LEU A 77 5.74 -8.49 3.52
N TRP A 78 5.49 -8.85 2.26
CA TRP A 78 6.06 -8.22 1.09
C TRP A 78 5.12 -7.16 0.52
N VAL A 79 5.68 -6.01 0.16
CA VAL A 79 4.93 -4.87 -0.37
C VAL A 79 5.56 -4.40 -1.68
N LEU A 80 4.77 -4.43 -2.76
CA LEU A 80 5.14 -3.83 -4.03
C LEU A 80 4.69 -2.36 -4.02
N ASP A 81 5.64 -1.45 -3.97
CA ASP A 81 5.42 -0.01 -3.95
C ASP A 81 6.02 0.63 -5.20
N SER A 82 5.24 1.49 -5.86
CA SER A 82 5.56 2.01 -7.18
C SER A 82 5.53 3.53 -7.22
N LYS A 83 6.33 4.09 -8.11
CA LYS A 83 6.26 5.48 -8.54
C LYS A 83 6.36 5.49 -10.07
N PRO A 84 5.24 5.31 -10.78
CA PRO A 84 5.27 5.29 -12.24
C PRO A 84 5.81 6.61 -12.78
N SER A 85 6.56 6.56 -13.89
CA SER A 85 6.98 7.78 -14.58
C SER A 85 5.81 8.44 -15.25
N ALA A 86 5.87 9.77 -15.36
CA ALA A 86 4.95 10.52 -16.19
C ALA A 86 5.07 10.14 -17.69
N ALA A 87 6.25 9.67 -18.12
CA ALA A 87 6.47 9.19 -19.49
C ALA A 87 5.68 7.92 -19.88
N GLY A 88 5.24 7.12 -18.89
CA GLY A 88 4.41 5.93 -19.11
C GLY A 88 2.90 6.18 -19.01
N SER A 89 2.48 7.42 -18.75
CA SER A 89 1.08 7.80 -18.67
C SER A 89 0.43 7.77 -20.05
N ILE A 90 -0.64 6.98 -20.21
CA ILE A 90 -1.51 7.04 -21.40
C ILE A 90 -2.35 8.33 -21.45
N PHE A 91 -2.36 9.09 -20.35
CA PHE A 91 -3.13 10.33 -20.18
C PHE A 91 -2.31 11.61 -20.43
N GLY A 92 -1.07 11.49 -20.93
CA GLY A 92 -0.23 12.63 -21.33
C GLY A 92 1.07 12.75 -20.51
N LYS A 93 2.10 13.34 -21.14
CA LYS A 93 3.43 13.53 -20.55
C LYS A 93 3.48 14.85 -19.77
N ASP A 94 3.57 14.76 -18.45
CA ASP A 94 4.08 15.88 -17.63
C ASP A 94 5.58 15.66 -17.38
N GLU A 95 6.39 16.72 -17.50
CA GLU A 95 7.87 16.66 -17.52
C GLU A 95 8.55 16.34 -16.17
N LYS A 96 7.96 15.50 -15.32
CA LYS A 96 8.57 15.09 -14.06
C LYS A 96 8.96 13.61 -14.09
N SER A 97 10.28 13.39 -14.18
CA SER A 97 10.99 12.10 -14.15
C SER A 97 10.75 11.17 -15.35
N ASN A 98 11.81 10.94 -16.14
CA ASN A 98 11.79 10.03 -17.29
C ASN A 98 11.82 8.52 -16.92
N GLN A 99 11.98 8.17 -15.64
CA GLN A 99 12.03 6.78 -15.20
C GLN A 99 11.07 6.52 -14.04
N GLY A 100 10.26 5.47 -14.21
CA GLY A 100 9.41 4.95 -13.14
C GLY A 100 10.28 4.15 -12.18
N GLN A 101 9.88 4.11 -10.92
CA GLN A 101 10.57 3.36 -9.88
C GLN A 101 9.63 2.34 -9.27
N PHE A 102 10.18 1.19 -8.90
CA PHE A 102 9.48 0.15 -8.15
C PHE A 102 10.42 -0.31 -7.05
N LYS A 103 9.87 -0.55 -5.87
CA LYS A 103 10.57 -1.20 -4.76
C LYS A 103 9.71 -2.34 -4.24
N LEU A 104 10.38 -3.45 -3.94
CA LEU A 104 9.80 -4.56 -3.21
C LEU A 104 10.35 -4.49 -1.79
N LEU A 105 9.47 -4.27 -0.82
CA LEU A 105 9.83 -4.12 0.59
C LEU A 105 9.40 -5.37 1.35
N LYS A 106 10.23 -5.80 2.29
CA LYS A 106 9.84 -6.71 3.37
C LYS A 106 9.66 -5.87 4.63
N ILE A 107 8.47 -5.88 5.23
CA ILE A 107 8.09 -4.99 6.35
C ILE A 107 7.64 -5.78 7.58
#